data_AF-A0A9E5FHQ3-F1
#
_entry.id   AF-A0A9E5FHQ3-F1
#
_cell.length_a   1.000
_cell.length_b   1.000
_cell.length_c   1.000
_cell.angle_alpha   90.00
_cell.angle_beta   90.00
_cell.angle_gamma   90.00
#
_symmetry.space_group_name_H-M   'P 1'
#
loop_
_entity.id
_entity.type
_entity.pdbx_description
1 polymer ?
#
loop_
_entity_poly.entity_id
_entity_poly.type
_entity_poly.pdbx_seq_one_letter_code
_entity_poly.pdbx_strand_id
1 'polypeptide(L)' 'MGPIDPQVGILRLDKADGKTLAVVYNFACHPIMGLPGGGNTADYVGYASKTIENNLSDGALALFIQGCGGDINPLRYKDV' A
#
# COMPACT_ATOMS: atom_id res chain seq x y z
N MET A 1 -20.15 -10.02 2.69
CA MET A 1 -19.68 -8.63 2.54
C MET A 1 -19.99 -7.93 3.85
N GLY A 2 -18.96 -7.50 4.57
CA GLY A 2 -19.08 -6.75 5.83
C GLY A 2 -18.77 -5.27 5.64
N PRO A 3 -18.82 -4.46 6.71
CA PRO A 3 -18.32 -3.10 6.67
C PRO A 3 -16.82 -3.09 6.33
N ILE A 4 -16.38 -2.01 5.69
CA ILE A 4 -14.98 -1.76 5.39
C ILE A 4 -14.63 -0.36 5.87
N ASP A 5 -13.34 -0.10 6.09
CA ASP A 5 -12.81 1.25 6.11
C ASP A 5 -12.25 1.59 4.71
N PRO A 6 -12.96 2.43 3.92
CA PRO A 6 -12.52 2.81 2.59
C PRO A 6 -11.48 3.95 2.60
N GLN A 7 -11.14 4.51 3.76
CA GLN A 7 -10.24 5.66 3.84
C GLN A 7 -8.78 5.25 3.58
N VAL A 8 -8.06 6.14 2.91
CA VAL A 8 -6.61 6.03 2.73
C VAL A 8 -5.96 7.19 3.45
N GLY A 9 -5.16 6.89 4.47
CA GLY A 9 -4.37 7.88 5.18
C GLY A 9 -3.07 8.16 4.42
N ILE A 10 -2.69 9.44 4.29
CA ILE A 10 -1.45 9.84 3.61
C ILE A 10 -0.71 10.87 4.48
N LEU A 11 0.57 10.64 4.70
CA LEU A 11 1.51 11.62 5.23
C LEU A 11 2.66 11.76 4.24
N ARG A 12 2.80 12.94 3.63
CA ARG A 12 3.92 13.26 2.74
C ARG A 12 4.95 14.09 3.48
N LEU A 13 6.21 13.70 3.34
CA LEU A 13 7.36 14.41 3.86
C LEU A 13 8.09 15.04 2.66
N ASP A 14 8.11 16.37 2.63
CA ASP A 14 8.83 17.13 1.62
C ASP A 14 10.11 17.72 2.23
N LYS A 15 11.19 17.74 1.44
CA LYS A 15 12.43 18.42 1.80
C LYS A 15 12.23 19.93 1.73
N ALA A 16 13.17 20.68 2.32
CA ALA A 16 13.14 22.14 2.25
C ALA A 16 13.23 22.69 0.81
N ASP A 17 13.75 21.91 -0.15
CA ASP A 17 13.81 22.25 -1.58
C ASP A 17 12.51 21.91 -2.34
N GLY A 18 11.48 21.43 -1.64
CA GLY A 18 10.17 21.07 -2.21
C GLY A 18 10.10 19.69 -2.87
N LYS A 19 11.21 18.95 -2.97
CA LYS A 19 11.18 17.56 -3.45
C LYS A 19 10.59 16.64 -2.39
N THR A 20 9.80 15.66 -2.81
CA THR A 20 9.28 14.65 -1.89
C THR A 20 10.40 13.73 -1.44
N LEU A 21 10.54 13.58 -0.12
CA LEU A 21 11.46 12.65 0.52
C LEU A 21 10.81 11.28 0.68
N ALA A 22 9.59 11.25 1.22
CA ALA A 22 8.87 10.01 1.48
C ALA A 22 7.37 10.26 1.58
N VAL A 23 6.61 9.20 1.34
CA VAL A 23 5.19 9.12 1.68
C VAL A 23 4.99 7.93 2.60
N VAL A 24 4.30 8.16 3.72
CA VAL A 24 3.72 7.09 4.53
C VAL A 24 2.24 7.02 4.16
N TYR A 25 1.77 5.85 3.77
CA TYR A 25 0.38 5.62 3.42
C TYR A 25 -0.22 4.48 4.24
N ASN A 26 -1.49 4.65 4.59
CA ASN A 26 -2.24 3.75 5.45
C ASN A 26 -3.52 3.28 4.77
N PHE A 27 -3.79 1.98 4.87
CA PHE A 27 -5.03 1.39 4.38
C PHE A 27 -5.39 0.14 5.19
N ALA A 28 -6.68 -0.05 5.45
CA ALA A 28 -7.19 -1.16 6.26
C ALA A 28 -7.59 -2.35 5.37
N CYS A 29 -6.63 -3.20 4.98
CA CYS A 29 -6.89 -4.42 4.21
C CYS A 29 -5.74 -5.44 4.33
N HIS A 30 -6.02 -6.72 4.46
CA HIS A 30 -4.97 -7.75 4.54
C HIS A 30 -4.17 -7.90 3.24
N PRO A 31 -2.82 -7.83 3.26
CA PRO A 31 -1.97 -8.13 2.11
C PRO A 31 -1.85 -9.65 1.91
N ILE A 32 -2.94 -10.26 1.42
CA ILE A 32 -3.07 -11.71 1.22
C ILE A 32 -3.53 -12.05 -0.21
N MET A 33 -3.26 -11.20 -1.19
CA MET A 33 -3.54 -11.56 -2.58
C MET A 33 -2.67 -12.71 -3.07
N GLY A 34 -1.40 -12.76 -2.66
CA GLY A 34 -0.46 -13.80 -3.10
C GLY A 34 -0.13 -13.74 -4.60
N LEU A 35 0.44 -14.83 -5.11
CA LEU A 35 0.74 -15.04 -6.53
C LEU A 35 0.25 -16.43 -6.95
N PRO A 36 -0.24 -16.60 -8.19
CA PRO A 36 -0.53 -17.92 -8.72
C PRO A 36 0.73 -18.80 -8.63
N GLY A 37 0.61 -19.96 -8.00
CA GLY A 37 1.72 -20.88 -7.79
C GLY A 37 2.55 -20.65 -6.50
N GLY A 38 2.13 -19.76 -5.61
CA GLY A 38 2.68 -19.66 -4.24
C GLY A 38 4.07 -19.04 -4.12
N GLY A 39 4.45 -18.17 -5.06
CA GLY A 39 5.72 -17.44 -5.01
C GLY A 39 5.80 -16.35 -3.93
N ASN A 40 7.01 -15.87 -3.65
CA ASN A 40 7.23 -14.75 -2.76
C ASN A 40 6.77 -13.43 -3.41
N THR A 41 6.03 -12.62 -2.65
CA THR A 41 5.52 -11.33 -3.11
C THR A 41 5.43 -10.34 -1.96
N ALA A 42 5.58 -9.06 -2.29
CA ALA A 42 5.21 -7.96 -1.39
C ALA A 42 3.71 -7.60 -1.49
N ASP A 43 2.92 -8.42 -2.20
CA ASP A 43 1.47 -8.30 -2.37
C ASP A 43 1.05 -6.96 -3.03
N TYR A 44 -0.24 -6.60 -2.95
CA TYR A 44 -0.75 -5.36 -3.51
C TYR A 44 -0.07 -4.12 -2.91
N VAL A 45 0.43 -4.20 -1.66
CA VAL A 45 1.13 -3.09 -1.00
C VAL A 45 2.48 -2.81 -1.66
N GLY A 46 3.20 -3.85 -2.10
CA GLY A 46 4.43 -3.68 -2.88
C GLY A 46 4.17 -2.99 -4.22
N TYR A 47 3.09 -3.37 -4.91
CA TYR A 47 2.68 -2.71 -6.15
C TYR A 47 2.30 -1.25 -5.89
N ALA A 48 1.47 -0.98 -4.87
CA ALA A 48 1.06 0.36 -4.49
C ALA A 48 2.25 1.26 -4.15
N SER A 49 3.19 0.79 -3.32
CA SER A 49 4.43 1.50 -3.00
C SER A 49 5.21 1.83 -4.27
N LYS A 50 5.39 0.86 -5.17
CA LYS A 50 6.14 1.09 -6.41
C LYS A 50 5.45 2.11 -7.32
N THR A 51 4.13 2.06 -7.42
CA THR A 51 3.35 3.05 -8.18
C THR A 51 3.49 4.45 -7.58
N ILE A 52 3.43 4.58 -6.26
CA ILE A 52 3.60 5.88 -5.58
C ILE A 52 5.01 6.42 -5.84
N GLU A 53 6.06 5.62 -5.61
CA GLU A 53 7.46 6.01 -5.82
C GLU A 53 7.72 6.49 -7.26
N ASN A 54 7.20 5.76 -8.25
CA ASN A 54 7.38 6.11 -9.66
C ASN A 54 6.69 7.44 -10.07
N ASN A 55 5.77 7.96 -9.26
CA ASN A 55 5.03 9.21 -9.53
C ASN A 55 5.48 10.39 -8.66
N LEU A 56 6.56 10.24 -7.89
CA LEU A 56 7.09 11.27 -7.01
C LEU A 56 8.48 11.73 -7.46
N SER A 57 9.12 12.56 -6.64
CA SER A 57 10.50 12.99 -6.87
C SER A 57 11.45 11.78 -6.93
N ASP A 58 12.50 11.87 -7.74
CA ASP A 58 13.51 10.81 -7.82
C ASP A 58 14.13 10.52 -6.43
N GLY A 59 14.21 9.24 -6.09
CA GLY A 59 14.64 8.76 -4.77
C GLY A 59 13.60 8.89 -3.63
N ALA A 60 12.35 9.29 -3.91
CA ALA A 60 11.28 9.26 -2.92
C ALA A 60 10.89 7.82 -2.55
N LEU A 61 10.58 7.58 -1.27
CA LEU A 61 10.19 6.26 -0.75
C LEU A 61 8.70 6.21 -0.39
N ALA A 62 8.03 5.09 -0.63
CA ALA A 62 6.65 4.87 -0.19
C ALA A 62 6.55 3.75 0.86
N LEU A 63 6.12 4.14 2.07
CA LEU A 63 6.05 3.28 3.25
C LEU A 63 4.60 2.95 3.57
N PHE A 64 4.26 1.65 3.54
CA PHE A 64 2.95 1.18 3.94
C PHE A 64 2.86 1.02 5.47
N ILE A 65 1.74 1.46 6.05
CA ILE A 65 1.33 1.13 7.42
C ILE A 65 -0.04 0.46 7.37
N GLN A 66 -0.16 -0.70 8.00
CA GLN A 66 -1.42 -1.43 8.07
C GLN A 66 -2.45 -0.69 8.93
N GLY A 67 -3.65 -0.48 8.38
CA GLY A 67 -4.81 0.02 9.13
C GLY A 67 -5.50 -1.06 9.95
N CYS A 68 -6.67 -0.76 10.51
CA CYS A 68 -7.50 -1.72 11.25
C CYS A 68 -8.19 -2.73 10.31
N GLY A 69 -7.41 -3.57 9.62
CA GLY A 69 -7.89 -4.50 8.59
C GLY A 69 -8.19 -5.92 9.07
N GLY A 70 -8.34 -6.16 10.38
CA GLY A 70 -8.45 -7.50 11.00
C GLY A 70 -9.52 -8.42 10.37
N ASP A 71 -10.59 -7.83 9.87
CA ASP A 71 -11.73 -8.49 9.22
C ASP A 71 -11.95 -8.01 7.76
N ILE A 72 -10.97 -7.30 7.18
CA ILE A 72 -11.03 -6.75 5.82
C ILE A 72 -10.01 -7.46 4.93
N ASN A 73 -10.54 -8.11 3.88
CA ASN A 73 -9.75 -8.84 2.88
C ASN A 73 -9.88 -8.21 1.49
N PRO A 74 -8.87 -8.38 0.61
CA PRO A 74 -8.98 -7.97 -0.77
C PRO A 74 -10.10 -8.73 -1.49
N LEU A 75 -10.71 -8.10 -2.48
CA LEU A 75 -11.66 -8.79 -3.35
C LEU A 75 -10.92 -9.88 -4.13
N ARG A 76 -11.56 -11.06 -4.28
CA ARG A 76 -11.05 -12.18 -5.09
C ARG A 76 -9.72 -12.79 -4.63
N TYR A 77 -9.30 -12.59 -3.38
CA TYR A 77 -8.06 -13.17 -2.84
C TYR A 77 -8.00 -14.70 -2.85
N LYS A 78 -9.13 -15.39 -3.03
CA LYS A 78 -9.21 -16.86 -3.16
C LYS A 78 -9.08 -17.37 -4.59
N ASP A 79 -9.07 -16.47 -5.56
CA ASP A 79 -9.02 -16.83 -6.99
C ASP A 79 -7.55 -16.96 -7.48
N VAL A 80 -6.59 -16.74 -6.60
CA VAL A 80 -5.14 -16.73 -6.86
C VAL A 80 -4.50 -18.07 -6.57
#